data_AF-A0A0R1QNX8-F1
#
_entry.id   AF-A0A0R1QNX8-F1
#
_cell.length_a   1.000
_cell.length_b   1.000
_cell.length_c   1.000
_cell.angle_alpha   90.00
_cell.angle_beta   90.00
_cell.angle_gamma   90.00
#
_symmetry.space_group_name_H-M   'P 1'
#
loop_
_entity.id
_entity.type
_entity.pdbx_description
1 polymer ?
#
loop_
_entity_poly.entity_id
_entity_poly.type
_entity_poly.pdbx_seq_one_letter_code
_entity_poly.pdbx_strand_id
1 'polypeptide(L)'
;MINENDPSTLTTSGRLLNYNEAIKAGLQTGLKFTQLMDQLIKTSDPDKLVAAATQLADFQLDSDFVTFPHQYTNADYYLLFMSRMLELHDQGNQVILQSHDHHEELTQELTPLGDRGTFNFRVETSENGGVFYRERATGQSLFYLNLERKMFRFNSHALTQLFIIDLHDTVPAETVKTSVQILVDFARYLKEDYGYSVDFNILDAANRQNYQVHSADLPAGVVDRLFVSAAKNDYMLTNGANGNGARIALDKDVVVDIFNNQLEGQPEWVLTVHDNEQKISWFDVLLKYPFIRDWYLENLMDLEIVSDPLIFG
;
A
#
# COMPACT_ATOMS: atom_id res chain seq x y z
N MET A 1 40.38 27.98 23.96
CA MET A 1 40.47 26.55 23.61
C MET A 1 40.47 26.48 22.10
N ILE A 2 41.61 26.13 21.51
CA ILE A 2 41.71 25.90 20.06
C ILE A 2 41.14 24.51 19.84
N ASN A 3 40.13 24.40 18.99
CA ASN A 3 39.56 23.11 18.63
C ASN A 3 40.58 22.43 17.70
N GLU A 4 41.26 21.38 18.16
CA GLU A 4 42.31 20.68 17.38
C GLU A 4 41.79 20.03 16.09
N ASN A 5 40.47 20.05 15.87
CA ASN A 5 39.81 19.59 14.66
C ASN A 5 39.40 20.71 13.68
N ASP A 6 39.81 21.97 13.91
CA ASP A 6 39.53 23.07 12.95
C ASP A 6 40.46 22.95 11.72
N PRO A 7 39.94 22.72 10.50
CA PRO A 7 40.73 22.54 9.28
C PRO A 7 41.67 23.72 8.97
N SER A 8 41.33 24.92 9.48
CA SER A 8 42.13 26.13 9.32
C SER A 8 43.45 26.10 10.11
N THR A 9 43.58 25.21 11.10
CA THR A 9 44.74 25.13 12.02
C THR A 9 45.73 23.99 11.70
N LEU A 10 45.43 23.14 10.72
CA LEU A 10 46.27 21.98 10.36
C LEU A 10 47.48 22.34 9.48
N THR A 11 48.61 21.68 9.75
CA THR A 11 49.81 21.68 8.89
C THR A 11 49.53 21.04 7.53
N THR A 12 50.36 21.28 6.51
CA THR A 12 50.21 20.67 5.17
C THR A 12 50.08 19.15 5.22
N SER A 13 50.92 18.48 6.02
CA SER A 13 50.84 17.03 6.21
C SER A 13 49.54 16.60 6.92
N GLY A 14 49.07 17.37 7.91
CA GLY A 14 47.80 17.12 8.58
C GLY A 14 46.60 17.26 7.65
N ARG A 15 46.61 18.26 6.75
CA ARG A 15 45.57 18.43 5.72
C ARG A 15 45.54 17.26 4.73
N LEU A 16 46.70 16.82 4.25
CA LEU A 16 46.79 15.68 3.33
C LEU A 16 46.37 14.37 3.99
N LEU A 17 46.72 14.16 5.26
CA LEU A 17 46.28 13.00 6.02
C LEU A 17 44.76 12.99 6.19
N ASN A 18 44.17 14.11 6.61
CA ASN A 18 42.72 14.23 6.77
C ASN A 18 41.97 14.02 5.45
N TYR A 19 42.48 14.58 4.34
CA TYR A 19 41.92 14.34 3.01
C TYR A 19 41.94 12.85 2.64
N ASN A 20 43.06 12.16 2.87
CA ASN A 20 43.19 10.73 2.59
C ASN A 20 42.27 9.88 3.48
N GLU A 21 42.13 10.21 4.76
CA GLU A 21 41.21 9.51 5.67
C GLU A 21 39.74 9.75 5.26
N ALA A 22 39.38 10.96 4.80
CA ALA A 22 38.04 11.24 4.31
C ALA A 22 37.68 10.41 3.06
N ILE A 23 38.62 10.25 2.11
CA ILE A 23 38.44 9.35 0.97
C ILE A 23 38.25 7.90 1.44
N LYS A 24 39.09 7.42 2.36
CA LYS A 24 38.96 6.05 2.90
C LYS A 24 37.60 5.83 3.55
N ALA A 25 37.10 6.81 4.31
CA ALA A 25 35.79 6.75 4.92
C ALA A 25 34.68 6.65 3.86
N GLY A 26 34.71 7.48 2.81
CA GLY A 26 33.75 7.40 1.70
C GLY A 26 33.77 6.05 0.98
N LEU A 27 34.95 5.46 0.75
CA LEU A 27 35.07 4.13 0.17
C LEU A 27 34.52 3.02 1.10
N GLN A 28 34.72 3.16 2.41
CA GLN A 28 34.13 2.24 3.40
C GLN A 28 32.60 2.33 3.44
N THR A 29 32.03 3.52 3.27
CA THR A 29 30.58 3.71 3.11
C THR A 29 30.05 2.92 1.92
N GLY A 30 30.74 2.98 0.77
CA GLY A 30 30.42 2.18 -0.41
C GLY A 30 30.48 0.66 -0.15
N LEU A 31 31.47 0.18 0.60
CA LEU A 31 31.54 -1.23 0.99
C LEU A 31 30.39 -1.65 1.92
N LYS A 32 30.00 -0.78 2.85
CA LYS A 32 28.84 -1.04 3.73
C LYS A 32 27.55 -1.10 2.93
N PHE A 33 27.38 -0.20 1.97
CA PHE A 33 26.25 -0.20 1.05
C PHE A 33 26.13 -1.54 0.29
N THR A 34 27.22 -2.02 -0.31
CA THR A 34 27.18 -3.29 -1.05
C THR A 34 26.91 -4.49 -0.16
N GLN A 35 27.37 -4.49 1.09
CA GLN A 35 27.03 -5.52 2.08
C GLN A 35 25.53 -5.54 2.41
N LEU A 36 24.90 -4.37 2.55
CA LEU A 36 23.47 -4.27 2.77
C LEU A 36 22.68 -4.75 1.55
N MET A 37 23.12 -4.39 0.33
CA MET A 37 22.53 -4.89 -0.91
C MET A 37 22.66 -6.41 -1.04
N ASP A 38 23.85 -6.95 -0.75
CA ASP A 38 24.07 -8.40 -0.73
C ASP A 38 23.13 -9.10 0.26
N GLN A 39 22.94 -8.52 1.44
CA GLN A 39 22.01 -9.05 2.43
C GLN A 39 20.56 -8.99 1.92
N LEU A 40 20.11 -7.84 1.38
CA LEU A 40 18.77 -7.67 0.83
C LEU A 40 18.48 -8.70 -0.27
N ILE A 41 19.45 -8.97 -1.15
CA ILE A 41 19.26 -9.88 -2.29
C ILE A 41 19.31 -11.35 -1.89
N LYS A 42 20.26 -11.73 -1.01
CA LYS A 42 20.62 -13.15 -0.80
C LYS A 42 20.01 -13.76 0.46
N THR A 43 19.55 -12.96 1.42
CA THR A 43 19.02 -13.50 2.67
C THR A 43 17.67 -14.18 2.45
N SER A 44 17.42 -15.22 3.23
CA SER A 44 16.08 -15.81 3.43
C SER A 44 15.57 -15.58 4.86
N ASP A 45 16.37 -14.93 5.70
CA ASP A 45 16.02 -14.56 7.07
C ASP A 45 15.17 -13.28 7.06
N PRO A 46 13.91 -13.32 7.57
CA PRO A 46 12.99 -12.18 7.57
C PRO A 46 13.55 -10.93 8.26
N ASP A 47 14.13 -11.08 9.45
CA ASP A 47 14.65 -9.95 10.21
C ASP A 47 15.82 -9.29 9.49
N LYS A 48 16.71 -10.09 8.90
CA LYS A 48 17.82 -9.57 8.09
C LYS A 48 17.35 -8.88 6.82
N LEU A 49 16.27 -9.36 6.19
CA LEU A 49 15.71 -8.75 4.99
C LEU A 49 15.18 -7.34 5.31
N VAL A 50 14.33 -7.22 6.32
CA VAL A 50 13.77 -5.93 6.75
C VAL A 50 14.89 -5.00 7.26
N ALA A 51 15.83 -5.50 8.05
CA ALA A 51 16.92 -4.69 8.57
C ALA A 51 17.83 -4.13 7.45
N ALA A 52 18.06 -4.91 6.39
CA ALA A 52 18.80 -4.43 5.23
C ALA A 52 18.02 -3.37 4.45
N ALA A 53 16.74 -3.64 4.15
CA ALA A 53 15.86 -2.70 3.45
C ALA A 53 15.72 -1.37 4.20
N THR A 54 15.52 -1.43 5.52
CA THR A 54 15.39 -0.24 6.39
C THR A 54 16.67 0.59 6.38
N GLN A 55 17.84 -0.06 6.53
CA GLN A 55 19.11 0.67 6.49
C GLN A 55 19.42 1.26 5.12
N LEU A 56 19.02 0.60 4.03
CA LEU A 56 19.19 1.09 2.67
C LEU A 56 18.26 2.27 2.37
N ALA A 57 17.03 2.24 2.88
CA ALA A 57 16.03 3.30 2.73
C ALA A 57 16.49 4.65 3.30
N ASP A 58 17.40 4.68 4.27
CA ASP A 58 17.96 5.90 4.86
C ASP A 58 19.46 6.06 4.57
N PHE A 59 20.00 5.29 3.64
CA PHE A 59 21.44 5.24 3.41
C PHE A 59 21.94 6.42 2.59
N GLN A 60 22.79 7.26 3.18
CA GLN A 60 23.54 8.27 2.46
C GLN A 60 24.84 7.65 1.89
N LEU A 61 24.84 7.33 0.59
CA LEU A 61 25.98 6.70 -0.08
C LEU A 61 27.10 7.69 -0.37
N ASP A 62 26.74 8.86 -0.91
CA ASP A 62 27.69 9.91 -1.23
C ASP A 62 28.22 10.62 0.02
N SER A 63 29.46 11.09 -0.09
CA SER A 63 30.09 11.96 0.89
C SER A 63 30.70 13.17 0.19
N ASP A 64 31.14 14.17 0.96
CA ASP A 64 31.83 15.35 0.43
C ASP A 64 33.10 15.03 -0.38
N PHE A 65 33.67 13.82 -0.24
CA PHE A 65 34.94 13.42 -0.84
C PHE A 65 34.84 12.28 -1.86
N VAL A 66 33.74 11.53 -1.86
CA VAL A 66 33.52 10.37 -2.74
C VAL A 66 32.07 10.38 -3.18
N THR A 67 31.86 10.37 -4.51
CA THR A 67 30.55 10.30 -5.16
C THR A 67 30.45 9.01 -5.95
N PHE A 68 29.33 8.31 -5.80
CA PHE A 68 29.01 7.09 -6.52
C PHE A 68 28.00 7.43 -7.63
N PRO A 69 28.40 7.33 -8.92
CA PRO A 69 27.62 7.91 -10.01
C PRO A 69 26.35 7.15 -10.37
N HIS A 70 26.18 5.93 -9.84
CA HIS A 70 25.00 5.09 -10.09
C HIS A 70 24.38 4.66 -8.77
N GLN A 71 23.24 5.26 -8.44
CA GLN A 71 22.54 4.97 -7.19
C GLN A 71 21.03 5.04 -7.38
N TYR A 72 20.36 4.00 -6.90
CA TYR A 72 18.91 4.05 -6.76
C TYR A 72 18.52 5.02 -5.66
N THR A 73 17.33 5.60 -5.78
CA THR A 73 16.77 6.45 -4.74
C THR A 73 16.39 5.63 -3.50
N ASN A 74 16.29 6.31 -2.36
CA ASN A 74 15.87 5.69 -1.10
C ASN A 74 14.54 4.91 -1.21
N ALA A 75 13.60 5.40 -2.02
CA ALA A 75 12.31 4.74 -2.23
C ALA A 75 12.43 3.44 -3.04
N ASP A 76 13.42 3.33 -3.93
CA ASP A 76 13.61 2.15 -4.76
C ASP A 76 14.00 0.91 -3.94
N TYR A 77 14.66 1.08 -2.79
CA TYR A 77 14.96 -0.04 -1.89
C TYR A 77 13.70 -0.67 -1.28
N TYR A 78 12.59 0.08 -1.16
CA TYR A 78 11.30 -0.49 -0.79
C TYR A 78 10.73 -1.37 -1.91
N LEU A 79 10.93 -0.99 -3.19
CA LEU A 79 10.52 -1.82 -4.33
C LEU A 79 11.32 -3.13 -4.35
N LEU A 80 12.64 -3.04 -4.17
CA LEU A 80 13.51 -4.22 -4.09
C LEU A 80 13.11 -5.13 -2.92
N PHE A 81 12.81 -4.55 -1.76
CA PHE A 81 12.30 -5.28 -0.61
C PHE A 81 10.99 -6.00 -0.91
N MET A 82 10.00 -5.31 -1.48
CA MET A 82 8.71 -5.90 -1.85
C MET A 82 8.89 -7.06 -2.85
N SER A 83 9.68 -6.85 -3.91
CA SER A 83 9.96 -7.90 -4.89
C SER A 83 10.67 -9.10 -4.28
N ARG A 84 11.65 -8.87 -3.40
CA ARG A 84 12.36 -9.98 -2.76
C ARG A 84 11.46 -10.74 -1.79
N MET A 85 10.59 -10.06 -1.07
CA MET A 85 9.59 -10.71 -0.23
C MET A 85 8.67 -11.59 -1.09
N LEU A 86 8.08 -11.05 -2.15
CA LEU A 86 7.23 -11.85 -3.04
C LEU A 86 7.98 -13.06 -3.62
N GLU A 87 9.25 -12.90 -4.00
CA GLU A 87 10.08 -14.01 -4.48
C GLU A 87 10.38 -15.06 -3.39
N LEU A 88 10.54 -14.68 -2.11
CA LEU A 88 10.66 -15.64 -1.00
C LEU A 88 9.39 -16.47 -0.78
N HIS A 89 8.25 -15.98 -1.24
CA HIS A 89 6.95 -16.65 -1.18
C HIS A 89 6.52 -17.25 -2.53
N ASP A 90 7.47 -17.56 -3.42
CA ASP A 90 7.23 -18.14 -4.75
C ASP A 90 6.33 -17.29 -5.68
N GLN A 91 6.20 -15.99 -5.39
CA GLN A 91 5.42 -15.01 -6.15
C GLN A 91 6.28 -13.98 -6.88
N GLY A 92 7.59 -14.23 -7.02
CA GLY A 92 8.50 -13.30 -7.69
C GLY A 92 8.14 -13.03 -9.16
N ASN A 93 7.45 -13.96 -9.83
CA ASN A 93 6.97 -13.78 -11.21
C ASN A 93 5.71 -12.91 -11.33
N GLN A 94 5.09 -12.53 -10.21
CA GLN A 94 3.91 -11.67 -10.18
C GLN A 94 4.25 -10.19 -10.36
N VAL A 95 5.53 -9.85 -10.24
CA VAL A 95 6.03 -8.49 -10.38
C VAL A 95 7.26 -8.45 -11.29
N ILE A 96 7.40 -7.38 -12.07
CA ILE A 96 8.58 -7.15 -12.92
C ILE A 96 9.22 -5.84 -12.48
N LEU A 97 10.45 -5.89 -12.01
CA LEU A 97 11.25 -4.70 -11.74
C LEU A 97 11.93 -4.21 -13.01
N GLN A 98 11.77 -2.93 -13.30
CA GLN A 98 12.40 -2.27 -14.44
C GLN A 98 13.30 -1.14 -13.93
N SER A 99 14.53 -1.15 -14.43
CA SER A 99 15.51 -0.07 -14.20
C SER A 99 15.53 0.82 -15.43
N HIS A 100 15.40 2.13 -15.23
CA HIS A 100 15.46 3.09 -16.33
C HIS A 100 16.88 3.66 -16.45
N ASP A 101 17.60 3.31 -17.52
CA ASP A 101 19.01 3.64 -17.79
C ASP A 101 19.36 5.14 -17.74
N HIS A 102 18.36 6.03 -17.79
CA HIS A 102 18.55 7.49 -17.84
C HIS A 102 18.12 8.23 -16.58
N HIS A 103 17.46 7.56 -15.62
CA HIS A 103 16.85 8.23 -14.47
C HIS A 103 17.18 7.59 -13.11
N GLU A 104 17.89 6.46 -13.09
CA GLU A 104 18.26 5.73 -11.85
C GLU A 104 17.06 5.52 -10.91
N GLU A 105 15.88 5.33 -11.52
CA GLU A 105 14.60 5.07 -10.84
C GLU A 105 14.18 3.64 -11.16
N LEU A 106 13.71 2.94 -10.13
CA LEU A 106 13.06 1.65 -10.30
C LEU A 106 11.54 1.84 -10.42
N THR A 107 10.96 1.06 -11.31
CA THR A 107 9.52 0.87 -11.37
C THR A 107 9.20 -0.61 -11.27
N GLN A 108 8.00 -0.90 -10.82
CA GLN A 108 7.47 -2.25 -10.72
C GLN A 108 6.20 -2.35 -11.56
N GLU A 109 6.13 -3.36 -12.41
CA GLU A 109 4.89 -3.75 -13.08
C GLU A 109 4.25 -4.91 -12.33
N LEU A 110 2.93 -4.87 -12.14
CA LEU A 110 2.17 -6.06 -11.77
C LEU A 110 1.92 -6.89 -13.04
N THR A 111 2.48 -8.10 -13.10
CA THR A 111 2.44 -8.95 -14.30
C THR A 111 1.03 -9.10 -14.92
N PRO A 112 -0.06 -9.26 -14.14
CA PRO A 112 -1.40 -9.36 -14.74
C PRO A 112 -1.88 -8.08 -15.44
N LEU A 113 -1.44 -6.89 -15.01
CA LEU A 113 -1.84 -5.60 -15.62
C LEU A 113 -0.97 -5.25 -16.84
N GLY A 114 0.28 -5.73 -16.87
CA GLY A 114 1.28 -5.28 -17.84
C GLY A 114 1.60 -3.79 -17.67
N ASP A 115 1.74 -3.09 -18.79
CA ASP A 115 2.06 -1.66 -18.85
C ASP A 115 1.03 -0.75 -18.16
N ARG A 116 -0.23 -1.21 -18.06
CA ARG A 116 -1.33 -0.54 -17.36
C ARG A 116 -1.19 -0.54 -15.83
N GLY A 117 -0.19 -1.22 -15.30
CA GLY A 117 0.07 -1.32 -13.87
C GLY A 117 1.52 -1.05 -13.56
N THR A 118 2.02 0.13 -13.92
CA THR A 118 3.37 0.57 -13.58
C THR A 118 3.34 1.40 -12.30
N PHE A 119 4.16 1.02 -11.33
CA PHE A 119 4.17 1.60 -9.99
C PHE A 119 5.58 1.93 -9.53
N ASN A 120 5.67 2.82 -8.55
CA ASN A 120 6.90 3.11 -7.81
C ASN A 120 6.59 3.54 -6.37
N PHE A 121 7.59 3.45 -5.50
CA PHE A 121 7.48 4.08 -4.19
C PHE A 121 7.84 5.57 -4.26
N ARG A 122 7.18 6.37 -3.45
CA ARG A 122 7.50 7.78 -3.23
C ARG A 122 7.64 8.03 -1.73
N VAL A 123 8.74 8.67 -1.34
CA VAL A 123 9.01 9.03 0.07
C VAL A 123 7.91 9.95 0.56
N GLU A 124 7.39 9.64 1.73
CA GLU A 124 6.48 10.53 2.44
C GLU A 124 7.28 11.60 3.20
N THR A 125 6.93 12.87 2.99
CA THR A 125 7.74 14.00 3.44
C THR A 125 7.30 14.60 4.77
N SER A 126 6.16 14.17 5.33
CA SER A 126 5.75 14.54 6.68
C SER A 126 6.52 13.79 7.78
N GLU A 127 6.27 14.17 9.03
CA GLU A 127 6.83 13.52 10.23
C GLU A 127 6.44 12.04 10.39
N ASN A 128 5.49 11.55 9.58
CA ASN A 128 5.15 10.14 9.55
C ASN A 128 6.26 9.28 8.96
N GLY A 129 7.09 9.84 8.07
CA GLY A 129 8.11 9.12 7.31
C GLY A 129 7.51 7.98 6.48
N GLY A 130 8.34 7.05 6.01
CA GLY A 130 7.89 5.92 5.18
C GLY A 130 7.67 6.29 3.71
N VAL A 131 6.91 5.47 3.00
CA VAL A 131 6.69 5.59 1.56
C VAL A 131 5.25 5.25 1.14
N PHE A 132 4.83 5.81 0.02
CA PHE A 132 3.59 5.44 -0.68
C PHE A 132 3.89 4.65 -1.95
N TYR A 133 3.22 3.52 -2.13
CA TYR A 133 3.24 2.77 -3.39
C TYR A 133 2.23 3.37 -4.35
N ARG A 134 2.72 3.94 -5.45
CA ARG A 134 1.97 4.86 -6.31
C ARG A 134 1.91 4.38 -7.74
N GLU A 135 0.73 4.41 -8.33
CA GLU A 135 0.51 4.17 -9.76
C GLU A 135 0.97 5.41 -10.55
N ARG A 136 1.72 5.21 -11.65
CA ARG A 136 2.42 6.31 -12.32
C ARG A 136 1.53 7.18 -13.22
N ALA A 137 0.52 6.62 -13.89
CA ALA A 137 -0.29 7.34 -14.86
C ALA A 137 -1.26 8.32 -14.22
N THR A 138 -1.93 7.90 -13.14
CA THR A 138 -2.95 8.65 -12.39
C THR A 138 -2.36 9.30 -11.14
N GLY A 139 -1.25 8.75 -10.61
CA GLY A 139 -0.69 9.19 -9.36
C GLY A 139 -1.45 8.70 -8.13
N GLN A 140 -2.28 7.67 -8.24
CA GLN A 140 -2.99 7.09 -7.10
C GLN A 140 -2.03 6.34 -6.17
N SER A 141 -2.05 6.66 -4.88
CA SER A 141 -1.21 6.04 -3.85
C SER A 141 -1.98 4.92 -3.16
N LEU A 142 -1.74 3.68 -3.60
CA LEU A 142 -2.55 2.52 -3.23
C LEU A 142 -2.38 2.10 -1.77
N PHE A 143 -1.18 2.26 -1.22
CA PHE A 143 -0.90 1.97 0.18
C PHE A 143 0.31 2.75 0.69
N TYR A 144 0.38 2.83 2.01
CA TYR A 144 1.50 3.35 2.78
C TYR A 144 2.28 2.22 3.44
N LEU A 145 3.60 2.34 3.47
CA LEU A 145 4.51 1.42 4.14
C LEU A 145 5.57 2.18 4.95
N ASN A 146 5.76 1.77 6.20
CA ASN A 146 6.85 2.23 7.05
C ASN A 146 7.56 1.01 7.66
N LEU A 147 8.83 0.82 7.29
CA LEU A 147 9.62 -0.33 7.74
C LEU A 147 10.02 -0.21 9.21
N GLU A 148 10.41 0.99 9.67
CA GLU A 148 10.82 1.22 11.06
C GLU A 148 9.67 1.05 12.04
N ARG A 149 8.51 1.63 11.72
CA ARG A 149 7.29 1.57 12.54
C ARG A 149 6.50 0.28 12.35
N LYS A 150 6.94 -0.60 11.45
CA LYS A 150 6.24 -1.83 11.05
C LYS A 150 4.76 -1.60 10.74
N MET A 151 4.49 -0.63 9.87
CA MET A 151 3.14 -0.17 9.56
C MET A 151 2.84 -0.30 8.08
N PHE A 152 1.68 -0.86 7.75
CA PHE A 152 1.14 -0.94 6.40
C PHE A 152 -0.33 -0.53 6.40
N ARG A 153 -0.75 0.37 5.51
CA ARG A 153 -2.15 0.84 5.39
C ARG A 153 -2.56 0.91 3.94
N PHE A 154 -3.64 0.24 3.54
CA PHE A 154 -4.24 0.45 2.23
C PHE A 154 -5.04 1.76 2.17
N ASN A 155 -5.12 2.34 0.97
CA ASN A 155 -5.93 3.51 0.66
C ASN A 155 -7.17 3.09 -0.15
N SER A 156 -8.34 3.03 0.50
CA SER A 156 -9.62 2.73 -0.12
C SER A 156 -9.96 3.63 -1.31
N HIS A 157 -9.71 4.94 -1.20
CA HIS A 157 -9.99 5.90 -2.25
C HIS A 157 -9.16 5.56 -3.49
N ALA A 158 -7.84 5.42 -3.32
CA ALA A 158 -6.92 5.13 -4.42
C ALA A 158 -7.20 3.76 -5.08
N LEU A 159 -7.51 2.74 -4.28
CA LEU A 159 -7.90 1.42 -4.78
C LEU A 159 -9.21 1.48 -5.57
N THR A 160 -10.22 2.21 -5.07
CA THR A 160 -11.50 2.40 -5.75
C THR A 160 -11.30 3.15 -7.07
N GLN A 161 -10.61 4.29 -7.04
CA GLN A 161 -10.38 5.10 -8.22
C GLN A 161 -9.64 4.32 -9.30
N LEU A 162 -8.54 3.66 -8.96
CA LEU A 162 -7.75 2.95 -9.96
C LEU A 162 -8.49 1.71 -10.49
N PHE A 163 -8.94 0.82 -9.61
CA PHE A 163 -9.37 -0.52 -10.04
C PHE A 163 -10.86 -0.63 -10.36
N ILE A 164 -11.69 0.18 -9.69
CA ILE A 164 -13.16 0.11 -9.85
C ILE A 164 -13.67 1.18 -10.83
N ILE A 165 -12.93 2.28 -11.02
CA ILE A 165 -13.31 3.37 -11.92
C ILE A 165 -12.42 3.36 -13.18
N ASP A 166 -11.12 3.62 -13.03
CA ASP A 166 -10.24 3.92 -14.18
C ASP A 166 -9.96 2.69 -15.06
N LEU A 167 -9.72 1.53 -14.43
CA LEU A 167 -9.41 0.28 -15.14
C LEU A 167 -10.65 -0.55 -15.51
N HIS A 168 -11.85 -0.18 -15.03
CA HIS A 168 -13.04 -1.02 -15.12
C HIS A 168 -13.39 -1.45 -16.54
N ASP A 169 -13.39 -0.49 -17.47
CA ASP A 169 -13.80 -0.72 -18.86
C ASP A 169 -12.69 -1.32 -19.73
N THR A 170 -11.44 -1.30 -19.25
CA THR A 170 -10.26 -1.65 -20.06
C THR A 170 -9.55 -2.92 -19.58
N VAL A 171 -9.80 -3.36 -18.35
CA VAL A 171 -9.16 -4.52 -17.72
C VAL A 171 -10.24 -5.49 -17.22
N PRO A 172 -10.17 -6.78 -17.58
CA PRO A 172 -11.11 -7.78 -17.06
C PRO A 172 -11.10 -7.86 -15.53
N ALA A 173 -12.26 -8.07 -14.93
CA ALA A 173 -12.43 -8.18 -13.48
C ALA A 173 -11.48 -9.21 -12.84
N GLU A 174 -11.31 -10.40 -13.44
CA GLU A 174 -10.38 -11.42 -12.92
C GLU A 174 -8.91 -10.95 -12.95
N THR A 175 -8.53 -10.15 -13.94
CA THR A 175 -7.19 -9.55 -14.01
C THR A 175 -6.99 -8.51 -12.91
N VAL A 176 -8.00 -7.66 -12.66
CA VAL A 176 -8.00 -6.73 -11.52
C VAL A 176 -7.88 -7.49 -10.21
N LYS A 177 -8.70 -8.52 -10.00
CA LYS A 177 -8.68 -9.35 -8.79
C LYS A 177 -7.31 -9.97 -8.55
N THR A 178 -6.73 -10.58 -9.57
CA THR A 178 -5.39 -11.19 -9.48
C THR A 178 -4.34 -10.15 -9.12
N SER A 179 -4.43 -8.94 -9.69
CA SER A 179 -3.49 -7.84 -9.41
C SER A 179 -3.57 -7.35 -7.97
N VAL A 180 -4.79 -7.16 -7.46
CA VAL A 180 -5.03 -6.75 -6.08
C VAL A 180 -4.62 -7.86 -5.11
N GLN A 181 -4.79 -9.12 -5.47
CA GLN A 181 -4.36 -10.25 -4.64
C GLN A 181 -2.85 -10.23 -4.38
N ILE A 182 -2.02 -9.81 -5.34
CA ILE A 182 -0.57 -9.66 -5.14
C ILE A 182 -0.28 -8.65 -4.02
N LEU A 183 -1.02 -7.52 -4.00
CA LEU A 183 -0.86 -6.50 -2.97
C LEU A 183 -1.32 -7.00 -1.60
N VAL A 184 -2.45 -7.72 -1.57
CA VAL A 184 -2.98 -8.34 -0.35
C VAL A 184 -2.02 -9.40 0.19
N ASP A 185 -1.42 -10.21 -0.68
CA ASP A 185 -0.45 -11.24 -0.29
C ASP A 185 0.81 -10.60 0.29
N PHE A 186 1.35 -9.56 -0.34
CA PHE A 186 2.46 -8.79 0.23
C PHE A 186 2.14 -8.24 1.63
N ALA A 187 0.97 -7.63 1.81
CA ALA A 187 0.51 -7.13 3.11
C ALA A 187 0.31 -8.28 4.13
N ARG A 188 -0.16 -9.45 3.67
CA ARG A 188 -0.30 -10.64 4.52
C ARG A 188 1.05 -11.15 5.00
N TYR A 189 2.05 -11.28 4.12
CA TYR A 189 3.40 -11.70 4.52
C TYR A 189 4.01 -10.73 5.53
N LEU A 190 3.89 -9.42 5.31
CA LEU A 190 4.31 -8.40 6.28
C LEU A 190 3.67 -8.63 7.67
N LYS A 191 2.39 -8.97 7.72
CA LYS A 191 1.67 -9.25 8.97
C LYS A 191 2.13 -10.55 9.62
N GLU A 192 2.16 -11.64 8.87
CA GLU A 192 2.34 -13.00 9.38
C GLU A 192 3.81 -13.30 9.70
N ASP A 193 4.73 -12.91 8.82
CA ASP A 193 6.14 -13.28 8.92
C ASP A 193 6.99 -12.20 9.60
N TYR A 194 6.57 -10.94 9.52
CA TYR A 194 7.37 -9.79 10.00
C TYR A 194 6.70 -9.01 11.15
N GLY A 195 5.46 -9.36 11.51
CA GLY A 195 4.72 -8.78 12.63
C GLY A 195 4.30 -7.33 12.41
N TYR A 196 4.01 -6.94 11.17
CA TYR A 196 3.54 -5.59 10.86
C TYR A 196 2.09 -5.37 11.33
N SER A 197 1.81 -4.16 11.77
CA SER A 197 0.45 -3.67 11.87
C SER A 197 -0.06 -3.38 10.46
N VAL A 198 -1.05 -4.17 10.01
CA VAL A 198 -1.61 -4.07 8.67
C VAL A 198 -3.10 -3.73 8.76
N ASP A 199 -3.49 -2.65 8.09
CA ASP A 199 -4.89 -2.34 7.80
C ASP A 199 -5.19 -2.76 6.36
N PHE A 200 -5.97 -3.83 6.20
CA PHE A 200 -6.42 -4.31 4.89
C PHE A 200 -7.54 -3.43 4.30
N ASN A 201 -8.17 -2.60 5.14
CA ASN A 201 -9.21 -1.65 4.76
C ASN A 201 -10.29 -2.28 3.85
N ILE A 202 -10.60 -1.68 2.70
CA ILE A 202 -11.60 -2.17 1.72
C ILE A 202 -11.34 -3.59 1.20
N LEU A 203 -10.12 -4.12 1.38
CA LEU A 203 -9.69 -5.45 0.97
C LEU A 203 -9.76 -6.49 2.09
N ASP A 204 -10.08 -6.11 3.34
CA ASP A 204 -10.20 -7.08 4.43
C ASP A 204 -11.42 -7.97 4.20
N ALA A 205 -11.26 -9.29 4.16
CA ALA A 205 -12.34 -10.25 3.90
C ALA A 205 -12.89 -10.91 5.19
N ALA A 206 -12.44 -10.47 6.38
CA ALA A 206 -12.94 -11.04 7.62
C ALA A 206 -14.42 -10.67 7.82
N ASN A 207 -15.26 -11.65 8.17
CA ASN A 207 -16.70 -11.42 8.39
C ASN A 207 -17.04 -10.46 9.54
N ARG A 208 -16.04 -10.11 10.36
CA ARG A 208 -16.14 -9.14 11.45
C ARG A 208 -15.73 -7.73 11.03
N GLN A 209 -15.35 -7.54 9.78
CA GLN A 209 -14.91 -6.24 9.27
C GLN A 209 -16.10 -5.31 9.09
N ASN A 210 -16.01 -4.15 9.73
CA ASN A 210 -16.90 -3.02 9.50
C ASN A 210 -16.19 -2.03 8.58
N TYR A 211 -16.67 -1.89 7.35
CA TYR A 211 -16.18 -0.84 6.45
C TYR A 211 -16.93 0.45 6.77
N GLN A 212 -16.29 1.32 7.56
CA GLN A 212 -16.84 2.61 7.92
C GLN A 212 -16.94 3.51 6.68
N VAL A 213 -18.12 4.09 6.47
CA VAL A 213 -18.34 5.04 5.37
C VAL A 213 -18.04 6.48 5.80
N HIS A 214 -17.75 7.34 4.83
CA HIS A 214 -17.37 8.73 5.06
C HIS A 214 -18.45 9.55 5.79
N SER A 215 -19.72 9.41 5.38
CA SER A 215 -20.80 10.17 6.01
C SER A 215 -21.29 9.53 7.30
N ALA A 216 -21.21 10.29 8.39
CA ALA A 216 -21.78 9.89 9.68
C ALA A 216 -23.29 9.73 9.60
N ASP A 217 -24.01 10.57 8.85
CA ASP A 217 -25.46 10.51 8.67
C ASP A 217 -25.82 10.31 7.20
N LEU A 218 -26.08 9.04 6.81
CA LEU A 218 -26.41 8.73 5.42
C LEU A 218 -27.75 9.34 5.01
N PRO A 219 -27.81 10.05 3.87
CA PRO A 219 -29.06 10.57 3.35
C PRO A 219 -30.08 9.44 3.12
N ALA A 220 -31.34 9.66 3.52
CA ALA A 220 -32.40 8.65 3.47
C ALA A 220 -32.54 7.97 2.09
N GLY A 221 -32.31 8.71 1.00
CA GLY A 221 -32.42 8.18 -0.36
C GLY A 221 -31.31 7.22 -0.78
N VAL A 222 -30.20 7.11 -0.04
CA VAL A 222 -29.08 6.22 -0.40
C VAL A 222 -29.51 4.76 -0.31
N VAL A 223 -30.12 4.35 0.79
CA VAL A 223 -30.59 2.96 0.99
C VAL A 223 -31.80 2.66 0.09
N ASP A 224 -32.69 3.63 -0.14
CA ASP A 224 -33.82 3.47 -1.07
C ASP A 224 -33.35 3.21 -2.51
N ARG A 225 -32.29 3.88 -2.96
CA ARG A 225 -31.68 3.62 -4.28
C ARG A 225 -31.12 2.20 -4.36
N LEU A 226 -30.52 1.69 -3.28
CA LEU A 226 -30.06 0.30 -3.22
C LEU A 226 -31.24 -0.68 -3.37
N PHE A 227 -32.37 -0.41 -2.71
CA PHE A 227 -33.58 -1.23 -2.83
C PHE A 227 -34.07 -1.31 -4.28
N VAL A 228 -34.18 -0.16 -4.95
CA VAL A 228 -34.62 -0.08 -6.35
C VAL A 228 -33.62 -0.78 -7.28
N SER A 229 -32.31 -0.60 -7.05
CA SER A 229 -31.26 -1.23 -7.85
C SER A 229 -31.27 -2.76 -7.69
N ALA A 230 -31.36 -3.26 -6.46
CA ALA A 230 -31.43 -4.69 -6.15
C ALA A 230 -32.65 -5.36 -6.80
N ALA A 231 -33.84 -4.76 -6.66
CA ALA A 231 -35.07 -5.30 -7.22
C ALA A 231 -35.05 -5.39 -8.76
N LYS A 232 -34.38 -4.46 -9.45
CA LYS A 232 -34.18 -4.50 -10.91
C LYS A 232 -33.23 -5.60 -11.36
N ASN A 233 -32.41 -6.12 -10.46
CA ASN A 233 -31.40 -7.15 -10.70
C ASN A 233 -31.73 -8.48 -10.03
N ASP A 234 -33.02 -8.71 -9.70
CA ASP A 234 -33.54 -9.94 -9.10
C ASP A 234 -32.96 -10.30 -7.72
N TYR A 235 -32.44 -9.30 -6.99
CA TYR A 235 -32.00 -9.46 -5.60
C TYR A 235 -33.03 -8.91 -4.61
N MET A 236 -33.24 -9.64 -3.52
CA MET A 236 -34.15 -9.22 -2.45
C MET A 236 -33.39 -8.47 -1.36
N LEU A 237 -33.74 -7.20 -1.18
CA LEU A 237 -33.34 -6.44 -0.01
C LEU A 237 -34.30 -6.76 1.15
N THR A 238 -33.74 -7.01 2.32
CA THR A 238 -34.48 -7.19 3.58
C THR A 238 -34.02 -6.15 4.58
N ASN A 239 -34.81 -5.88 5.61
CA ASN A 239 -34.38 -4.99 6.68
C ASN A 239 -33.19 -5.62 7.42
N GLY A 240 -32.19 -4.81 7.73
CA GLY A 240 -31.07 -5.21 8.57
C GLY A 240 -31.52 -5.64 9.97
N ALA A 241 -30.63 -6.30 10.72
CA ALA A 241 -30.90 -6.67 12.09
C ALA A 241 -31.34 -5.44 12.91
N ASN A 242 -32.40 -5.58 13.72
CA ASN A 242 -33.02 -4.49 14.50
C ASN A 242 -33.69 -3.36 13.70
N GLY A 243 -33.88 -3.51 12.38
CA GLY A 243 -34.64 -2.56 11.56
C GLY A 243 -33.89 -1.27 11.16
N ASN A 244 -32.61 -1.16 11.51
CA ASN A 244 -31.77 -0.01 11.20
C ASN A 244 -30.81 -0.36 10.07
N GLY A 245 -31.25 -0.24 8.82
CA GLY A 245 -30.43 -0.51 7.64
C GLY A 245 -30.99 -1.59 6.73
N ALA A 246 -30.15 -2.10 5.84
CA ALA A 246 -30.53 -3.02 4.78
C ALA A 246 -29.58 -4.21 4.72
N ARG A 247 -30.15 -5.37 4.37
CA ARG A 247 -29.46 -6.63 4.12
C ARG A 247 -29.78 -7.12 2.72
N ILE A 248 -28.76 -7.52 1.97
CA ILE A 248 -28.90 -8.15 0.66
C ILE A 248 -28.19 -9.50 0.65
N ALA A 249 -28.93 -10.55 0.30
CA ALA A 249 -28.36 -11.85 0.03
C ALA A 249 -28.01 -11.92 -1.46
N LEU A 250 -26.73 -12.16 -1.75
CA LEU A 250 -26.18 -12.31 -3.09
C LEU A 250 -26.01 -13.81 -3.42
N ASP A 251 -25.44 -14.14 -4.58
CA ASP A 251 -25.13 -15.53 -4.92
C ASP A 251 -23.98 -16.10 -4.06
N LYS A 252 -23.91 -17.43 -3.97
CA LYS A 252 -22.86 -18.19 -3.25
C LYS A 252 -22.75 -17.86 -1.75
N ASP A 253 -23.89 -17.68 -1.10
CA ASP A 253 -23.97 -17.42 0.35
C ASP A 253 -23.26 -16.13 0.80
N VAL A 254 -23.01 -15.18 -0.13
CA VAL A 254 -22.50 -13.85 0.20
C VAL A 254 -23.65 -12.99 0.68
N VAL A 255 -23.48 -12.37 1.84
CA VAL A 255 -24.46 -11.44 2.43
C VAL A 255 -23.77 -10.10 2.66
N VAL A 256 -24.42 -9.03 2.23
CA VAL A 256 -23.98 -7.65 2.48
C VAL A 256 -25.00 -6.98 3.38
N ASP A 257 -24.52 -6.31 4.41
CA ASP A 257 -25.32 -5.45 5.28
C ASP A 257 -24.81 -4.01 5.20
N ILE A 258 -25.73 -3.05 5.22
CA ILE A 258 -25.47 -1.63 5.50
C ILE A 258 -26.34 -1.21 6.67
N PHE A 259 -25.74 -0.75 7.75
CA PHE A 259 -26.48 -0.40 8.96
C PHE A 259 -25.79 0.69 9.76
N ASN A 260 -26.55 1.30 10.65
CA ASN A 260 -26.05 2.31 11.56
C ASN A 260 -25.56 1.63 12.86
N ASN A 261 -24.25 1.61 13.10
CA ASN A 261 -23.57 0.90 14.17
C ASN A 261 -23.59 1.66 15.52
N GLN A 262 -24.72 2.32 15.86
CA GLN A 262 -24.78 3.16 17.05
C GLN A 262 -24.60 2.36 18.35
N LEU A 263 -23.46 2.55 19.02
CA LEU A 263 -23.25 2.12 20.40
C LEU A 263 -23.41 3.28 21.41
N GLU A 264 -23.11 4.54 21.02
CA GLU A 264 -23.04 5.69 21.96
C GLU A 264 -23.58 7.04 21.41
N GLY A 265 -24.59 7.03 20.53
CA GLY A 265 -25.37 8.24 20.20
C GLY A 265 -24.83 9.15 19.08
N GLN A 266 -23.72 8.78 18.43
CA GLN A 266 -23.37 9.30 17.10
C GLN A 266 -23.66 8.23 16.03
N PRO A 267 -24.38 8.59 14.94
CA PRO A 267 -24.47 7.74 13.76
C PRO A 267 -23.09 7.34 13.23
N GLU A 268 -22.88 6.04 13.04
CA GLU A 268 -21.69 5.48 12.39
C GLU A 268 -22.17 4.43 11.40
N TRP A 269 -22.37 4.83 10.15
CA TRP A 269 -22.79 3.90 9.12
C TRP A 269 -21.63 3.01 8.69
N VAL A 270 -21.90 1.72 8.61
CA VAL A 270 -20.93 0.72 8.21
C VAL A 270 -21.53 -0.22 7.19
N LEU A 271 -20.67 -0.71 6.32
CA LEU A 271 -20.93 -1.87 5.47
C LEU A 271 -20.28 -3.10 6.11
N THR A 272 -20.87 -4.27 5.94
CA THR A 272 -20.23 -5.54 6.26
C THR A 272 -20.48 -6.54 5.15
N VAL A 273 -19.49 -7.39 4.89
CA VAL A 273 -19.60 -8.51 3.95
C VAL A 273 -19.41 -9.80 4.75
N HIS A 274 -20.30 -10.76 4.54
CA HIS A 274 -20.22 -12.08 5.13
C HIS A 274 -20.23 -13.13 4.03
N ASP A 275 -19.23 -14.01 4.05
CA ASP A 275 -19.23 -15.25 3.28
C ASP A 275 -18.73 -16.42 4.15
N ASN A 276 -19.07 -17.65 3.80
CA ASN A 276 -18.74 -18.81 4.64
C ASN A 276 -17.23 -19.10 4.75
N GLU A 277 -16.43 -18.64 3.79
CA GLU A 277 -14.99 -18.90 3.72
C GLU A 277 -14.13 -17.71 4.18
N GLN A 278 -14.72 -16.54 4.45
CA GLN A 278 -14.03 -15.28 4.75
C GLN A 278 -13.03 -14.90 3.66
N LYS A 279 -13.50 -14.88 2.41
CA LYS A 279 -12.69 -14.63 1.20
C LYS A 279 -13.21 -13.49 0.33
N ILE A 280 -14.39 -12.95 0.62
CA ILE A 280 -15.02 -11.90 -0.16
C ILE A 280 -14.99 -10.60 0.64
N SER A 281 -14.19 -9.66 0.17
CA SER A 281 -14.12 -8.29 0.69
C SER A 281 -15.18 -7.37 0.08
N TRP A 282 -15.36 -6.16 0.62
CA TRP A 282 -16.18 -5.13 -0.04
C TRP A 282 -15.68 -4.83 -1.46
N PHE A 283 -14.37 -4.79 -1.65
CA PHE A 283 -13.78 -4.62 -2.98
C PHE A 283 -14.21 -5.73 -3.96
N ASP A 284 -14.22 -7.00 -3.53
CA ASP A 284 -14.70 -8.12 -4.35
C ASP A 284 -16.18 -7.96 -4.73
N VAL A 285 -17.01 -7.43 -3.81
CA VAL A 285 -18.42 -7.15 -4.07
C VAL A 285 -18.55 -6.09 -5.18
N LEU A 286 -17.82 -4.97 -5.07
CA LEU A 286 -17.83 -3.92 -6.11
C LEU A 286 -17.35 -4.44 -7.47
N LEU A 287 -16.39 -5.36 -7.46
CA LEU A 287 -15.85 -5.93 -8.69
C LEU A 287 -16.85 -6.89 -9.36
N LYS A 288 -17.56 -7.70 -8.56
CA LYS A 288 -18.42 -8.79 -9.04
C LYS A 288 -19.86 -8.38 -9.34
N TYR A 289 -20.42 -7.41 -8.61
CA TYR A 289 -21.84 -7.06 -8.69
C TYR A 289 -22.04 -5.64 -9.26
N PRO A 290 -22.29 -5.49 -10.58
CA PRO A 290 -22.40 -4.19 -11.22
C PRO A 290 -23.43 -3.28 -10.57
N PHE A 291 -24.61 -3.81 -10.21
CA PHE A 291 -25.66 -2.98 -9.61
C PHE A 291 -25.30 -2.41 -8.23
N ILE A 292 -24.45 -3.11 -7.46
CA ILE A 292 -23.92 -2.62 -6.17
C ILE A 292 -22.84 -1.59 -6.44
N ARG A 293 -21.94 -1.85 -7.39
CA ARG A 293 -20.91 -0.91 -7.79
C ARG A 293 -21.52 0.40 -8.28
N ASP A 294 -22.47 0.34 -9.19
CA ASP A 294 -23.12 1.53 -9.76
C ASP A 294 -23.80 2.34 -8.65
N TRP A 295 -24.54 1.66 -7.76
CA TRP A 295 -25.10 2.29 -6.56
C TRP A 295 -24.02 2.92 -5.66
N TYR A 296 -22.92 2.23 -5.39
CA TYR A 296 -21.85 2.74 -4.54
C TYR A 296 -21.21 3.99 -5.17
N LEU A 297 -20.89 3.95 -6.46
CA LEU A 297 -20.24 5.04 -7.19
C LEU A 297 -21.17 6.26 -7.35
N GLU A 298 -22.46 6.06 -7.59
CA GLU A 298 -23.46 7.14 -7.61
C GLU A 298 -23.59 7.87 -6.26
N ASN A 299 -23.17 7.23 -5.17
CA ASN A 299 -23.27 7.73 -3.79
C ASN A 299 -21.89 7.85 -3.13
N LEU A 300 -20.81 7.92 -3.91
CA LEU A 300 -19.44 7.80 -3.41
C LEU A 300 -19.10 8.88 -2.36
N MET A 301 -19.59 10.11 -2.52
CA MET A 301 -19.34 11.20 -1.54
C MET A 301 -19.81 10.86 -0.12
N ASP A 302 -20.84 10.02 0.01
CA ASP A 302 -21.40 9.59 1.29
C ASP A 302 -20.86 8.21 1.73
N LEU A 303 -20.71 7.29 0.76
CA LEU A 303 -20.43 5.88 1.01
C LEU A 303 -18.96 5.50 0.97
N GLU A 304 -18.07 6.38 0.52
CA GLU A 304 -16.65 6.07 0.40
C GLU A 304 -16.10 5.49 1.70
N ILE A 305 -15.44 4.34 1.60
CA ILE A 305 -14.85 3.69 2.77
C ILE A 305 -13.71 4.56 3.29
N VAL A 306 -13.69 4.84 4.59
CA VAL A 306 -12.67 5.68 5.22
C VAL A 306 -11.34 4.91 5.33
N SER A 307 -10.26 5.55 4.88
CA SER A 307 -8.88 5.10 5.10
C SER A 307 -8.31 5.68 6.40
N ASP A 308 -7.16 5.16 6.87
CA ASP A 308 -6.47 5.68 8.05
C ASP A 308 -6.24 7.21 7.94
N PRO A 309 -6.94 8.04 8.73
CA PRO A 309 -6.93 9.50 8.56
C PRO A 309 -5.61 10.13 9.00
N LEU A 310 -4.77 9.40 9.75
CA LEU A 310 -3.44 9.90 10.13
C LEU A 310 -2.45 9.80 8.97
N ILE A 311 -2.75 8.97 7.98
CA ILE A 311 -1.88 8.68 6.83
C ILE A 311 -2.44 9.29 5.54
N PHE A 312 -3.75 9.25 5.35
CA PHE A 312 -4.43 9.65 4.11
C PHE A 312 -5.38 10.85 4.26
N GLY A 313 -5.34 11.54 5.40
CA GLY A 313 -6.18 12.71 5.71
C GLY A 313 -5.69 14.03 5.15
#